data_AF-A0A6J8BIB4-F1
#
_entry.id   AF-A0A6J8BIB4-F1
#
_cell.length_a   1.000
_cell.length_b   1.000
_cell.length_c   1.000
_cell.angle_alpha   90.00
_cell.angle_beta   90.00
_cell.angle_gamma   90.00
#
_symmetry.space_group_name_H-M   'P 1'
#
loop_
_entity.id
_entity.type
_entity.pdbx_description
1 polymer ?
#
loop_
_entity_poly.entity_id
_entity_poly.type
_entity_poly.pdbx_seq_one_letter_code
_entity_poly.pdbx_strand_id
1 'polypeptide(L)'
;MIVVRIIVLMFICKDVTSMPCLSNESKEDFDDSRIALKDMETHLRNTVKKLENGFKNITASIQDQLGVVKDALSNVGEKVKKVDSDFQVLGKDFLSKHYWIGLTDLNEGEYRWNFDQTIVSYLPWRSGYGKLGNGYDCVAMLKSNNGQWIDYTCNTKYYYICESNFCF
;
A
#
# COMPACT_ATOMS: atom_id res chain seq x y z
N MET A 1 -53.38 59.33 -7.37
CA MET A 1 -52.34 58.50 -6.71
C MET A 1 -50.96 59.15 -6.66
N ILE A 2 -50.49 59.87 -7.69
CA ILE A 2 -49.16 60.52 -7.68
C ILE A 2 -49.07 61.67 -6.66
N VAL A 3 -50.10 62.50 -6.55
CA VAL A 3 -50.14 63.66 -5.62
C VAL A 3 -50.05 63.23 -4.15
N VAL A 4 -50.69 62.12 -3.79
CA VAL A 4 -50.64 61.57 -2.41
C VAL A 4 -49.25 61.04 -2.07
N ARG A 5 -48.52 60.43 -3.01
CA ARG A 5 -47.13 59.99 -2.80
C ARG A 5 -46.17 61.16 -2.59
N ILE A 6 -46.35 62.27 -3.33
CA ILE A 6 -45.51 63.47 -3.18
C ILE A 6 -45.78 64.15 -1.83
N ILE A 7 -47.04 64.23 -1.40
CA ILE A 7 -47.40 64.81 -0.10
C ILE A 7 -46.85 63.96 1.05
N VAL A 8 -46.93 62.62 0.97
CA VAL A 8 -46.34 61.73 1.98
C VAL A 8 -44.81 61.87 2.01
N LEU A 9 -44.13 61.94 0.86
CA LEU A 9 -42.69 62.21 0.79
C LEU A 9 -42.31 63.60 1.35
N MET A 10 -43.14 64.63 1.14
CA MET A 10 -42.93 65.97 1.71
C MET A 10 -43.19 66.04 3.22
N PHE A 11 -44.17 65.29 3.74
CA PHE A 11 -44.41 65.18 5.18
C PHE A 11 -43.27 64.41 5.86
N ILE A 12 -42.82 63.30 5.28
CA ILE A 12 -41.64 62.57 5.76
C ILE A 12 -40.40 63.48 5.73
N CYS A 13 -40.20 64.28 4.67
CA CYS A 13 -39.08 65.25 4.63
C CYS A 13 -39.21 66.37 5.68
N LYS A 14 -40.42 66.89 5.95
CA LYS A 14 -40.61 67.93 6.98
C LYS A 14 -40.30 67.43 8.38
N ASP A 15 -40.70 66.20 8.71
CA ASP A 15 -40.42 65.59 10.01
C ASP A 15 -38.96 65.12 10.16
N VAL A 16 -38.29 64.78 9.04
CA VAL A 16 -36.84 64.50 9.03
C VAL A 16 -36.00 65.78 9.21
N THR A 17 -36.48 66.93 8.73
CA THR A 17 -35.76 68.22 8.88
C THR A 17 -35.82 68.82 10.29
N SER A 18 -36.63 68.25 11.20
CA SER A 18 -36.74 68.70 12.59
C SER A 18 -36.15 67.70 13.61
N MET A 19 -35.46 66.65 13.18
CA MET A 19 -34.62 65.89 14.11
C MET A 19 -33.49 66.81 14.60
N PRO A 20 -33.30 67.00 15.92
CA PRO A 20 -32.17 67.80 16.41
C PRO A 20 -30.89 67.16 15.85
N CYS A 21 -30.05 67.98 15.19
CA CYS A 21 -28.75 67.53 14.71
C CYS A 21 -27.99 66.87 15.87
N LEU A 22 -27.40 65.69 15.61
CA LEU A 22 -26.45 65.06 16.53
C LEU A 22 -25.46 66.12 17.05
N SER A 23 -25.26 66.18 18.36
CA SER A 23 -24.22 67.03 18.95
C SER A 23 -22.85 66.63 18.38
N ASN A 24 -21.88 67.55 18.39
CA ASN A 24 -20.53 67.24 17.90
C ASN A 24 -19.91 66.02 18.62
N GLU A 25 -20.18 65.88 19.92
CA GLU A 25 -19.76 64.74 20.74
C GLU A 25 -20.38 63.42 20.24
N SER A 26 -21.68 63.42 19.93
CA SER A 26 -22.35 62.22 19.39
C SER A 26 -21.92 61.83 17.96
N LYS A 27 -21.34 62.77 17.20
CA LYS A 27 -20.73 62.48 15.89
C LYS A 27 -19.36 61.82 16.04
N GLU A 28 -18.56 62.30 16.99
CA GLU A 28 -17.25 61.75 17.33
C GLU A 28 -17.37 60.29 17.78
N ASP A 29 -18.31 60.01 18.70
CA ASP A 29 -18.62 58.64 19.15
C ASP A 29 -18.97 57.68 17.99
N PHE A 30 -19.72 58.18 17.00
CA PHE A 30 -20.12 57.38 15.84
C PHE A 30 -18.94 57.10 14.90
N ASP A 31 -18.06 58.09 14.69
CA ASP A 31 -16.86 57.93 13.88
C ASP A 31 -15.83 57.01 14.57
N ASP A 32 -15.65 57.12 15.89
CA ASP A 32 -14.82 56.21 16.69
C ASP A 32 -15.33 54.76 16.62
N SER A 33 -16.65 54.57 16.74
CA SER A 33 -17.28 53.26 16.56
C SER A 33 -17.03 52.67 15.17
N ARG A 34 -17.04 53.51 14.12
CA ARG A 34 -16.76 53.09 12.74
C ARG A 34 -15.28 52.70 12.55
N ILE A 35 -14.35 53.42 13.19
CA ILE A 35 -12.92 53.08 13.17
C ILE A 35 -12.70 51.73 13.86
N ALA A 36 -13.26 51.54 15.05
CA ALA A 36 -13.16 50.28 15.80
C ALA A 36 -13.70 49.08 15.00
N LEU A 37 -14.81 49.26 14.28
CA LEU A 37 -15.36 48.22 13.39
C LEU A 37 -14.42 47.86 12.23
N LYS A 38 -13.75 48.84 11.62
CA LYS A 38 -12.76 48.61 10.55
C LYS A 38 -11.52 47.89 11.08
N ASP A 39 -11.07 48.24 12.28
CA ASP A 39 -9.93 47.59 12.92
C ASP A 39 -10.24 46.12 13.25
N MET A 40 -11.44 45.86 13.78
CA MET A 40 -11.93 44.50 13.99
C MET A 40 -12.01 43.71 12.68
N GLU A 41 -12.55 44.28 11.61
CA GLU A 41 -12.62 43.62 10.31
C GLU A 41 -11.22 43.30 9.77
N THR A 42 -10.28 44.22 9.91
CA THR A 42 -8.89 44.04 9.51
C THR A 42 -8.23 42.92 10.32
N HIS A 43 -8.45 42.89 11.63
CA HIS A 43 -7.97 41.82 12.50
C HIS A 43 -8.53 40.46 12.07
N LEU A 44 -9.84 40.38 11.79
CA LEU A 44 -10.48 39.16 11.34
C LEU A 44 -9.89 38.66 10.01
N ARG A 45 -9.72 39.54 9.02
CA ARG A 45 -9.10 39.19 7.73
C ARG A 45 -7.69 38.65 7.89
N ASN A 46 -6.89 39.25 8.76
CA ASN A 46 -5.52 38.80 9.02
C ASN A 46 -5.49 37.43 9.70
N THR A 47 -6.40 37.18 10.65
CA THR A 47 -6.54 35.87 11.30
C THR A 47 -6.98 34.79 10.31
N VAL A 48 -7.94 35.09 9.43
CA VAL A 48 -8.37 34.16 8.36
C VAL A 48 -7.21 33.84 7.43
N LYS A 49 -6.44 34.82 6.97
CA LYS A 49 -5.27 34.59 6.10
C LYS A 49 -4.21 33.70 6.76
N LYS A 50 -3.97 33.87 8.07
CA LYS A 50 -3.04 33.00 8.81
C LYS A 50 -3.53 31.55 8.84
N LEU A 51 -4.83 31.35 9.06
CA LEU A 51 -5.44 30.02 9.05
C LEU A 51 -5.36 29.38 7.65
N GLU A 52 -5.66 30.13 6.59
CA GLU A 52 -5.56 29.65 5.21
C GLU A 52 -4.14 29.23 4.84
N ASN A 53 -3.14 30.03 5.20
CA ASN A 53 -1.74 29.69 4.97
C ASN A 53 -1.31 28.45 5.77
N GLY A 54 -1.79 28.32 7.02
CA GLY A 54 -1.59 27.12 7.82
C GLY A 54 -2.17 25.88 7.15
N PHE A 55 -3.42 25.96 6.69
CA PHE A 55 -4.10 24.87 6.00
C PHE A 55 -3.39 24.49 4.69
N LYS A 56 -2.89 25.47 3.93
CA LYS A 56 -2.12 25.24 2.72
C LYS A 56 -0.82 24.50 3.00
N ASN A 57 -0.08 24.90 4.04
CA ASN A 57 1.16 24.23 4.44
C ASN A 57 0.92 22.79 4.90
N ILE A 58 -0.13 22.56 5.70
CA ILE A 58 -0.50 21.21 6.14
C ILE A 58 -0.87 20.35 4.94
N THR A 59 -1.67 20.87 4.01
CA THR A 59 -2.07 20.14 2.79
C THR A 59 -0.87 19.75 1.94
N ALA A 60 0.09 20.66 1.77
CA ALA A 60 1.33 20.38 1.02
C ALA A 60 2.15 19.27 1.68
N SER A 61 2.27 19.29 3.02
CA SER A 61 2.96 18.25 3.79
C SER A 61 2.28 16.88 3.63
N ILE A 62 0.94 16.84 3.74
CA ILE A 62 0.18 15.60 3.56
C ILE A 62 0.31 15.08 2.12
N GLN A 63 0.32 15.96 1.12
CA GLN A 63 0.49 15.57 -0.28
C GLN A 63 1.87 14.97 -0.55
N ASP A 64 2.92 15.52 0.03
CA ASP A 64 4.29 14.98 -0.05
C ASP A 64 4.37 13.58 0.59
N GLN A 65 3.85 13.43 1.80
CA GLN A 65 3.78 12.13 2.48
C GLN A 65 2.98 11.10 1.67
N LEU A 66 1.87 11.51 1.05
CA LEU A 66 1.08 10.64 0.19
C LEU A 66 1.85 10.21 -1.07
N GLY A 67 2.70 11.09 -1.63
CA GLY A 67 3.58 10.78 -2.75
C GLY A 67 4.56 9.65 -2.40
N VAL A 68 5.26 9.78 -1.27
CA VAL A 68 6.20 8.76 -0.77
C VAL A 68 5.52 7.39 -0.62
N VAL A 69 4.31 7.38 -0.04
CA VAL A 69 3.54 6.13 0.15
C VAL A 69 3.13 5.51 -1.20
N LYS A 70 2.72 6.33 -2.18
CA LYS A 70 2.36 5.84 -3.52
C LYS A 70 3.55 5.24 -4.25
N ASP A 71 4.71 5.89 -4.18
CA ASP A 71 5.92 5.41 -4.84
C ASP A 71 6.39 4.09 -4.21
N ALA A 72 6.35 4.00 -2.88
CA ALA A 72 6.64 2.76 -2.16
C ALA A 72 5.69 1.62 -2.59
N LEU A 73 4.38 1.91 -2.73
CA LEU A 73 3.39 0.92 -3.18
C LEU A 73 3.65 0.46 -4.62
N SER A 74 4.01 1.38 -5.52
CA SER A 74 4.38 1.04 -6.90
C SER A 74 5.57 0.08 -6.95
N ASN A 75 6.63 0.40 -6.21
CA ASN A 75 7.84 -0.43 -6.12
C ASN A 75 7.54 -1.83 -5.55
N VAL A 76 6.66 -1.92 -4.55
CA VAL A 76 6.20 -3.22 -4.02
C VAL A 76 5.40 -3.98 -5.08
N GLY A 77 4.50 -3.30 -5.80
CA GLY A 77 3.72 -3.89 -6.88
C GLY A 77 4.58 -4.51 -7.98
N GLU A 78 5.66 -3.84 -8.39
CA GLU A 78 6.62 -4.39 -9.35
C GLU A 78 7.36 -5.63 -8.82
N LYS A 79 7.80 -5.58 -7.55
CA LYS A 79 8.43 -6.74 -6.90
C LYS A 79 7.49 -7.93 -6.82
N VAL A 80 6.22 -7.71 -6.47
CA VAL A 80 5.21 -8.77 -6.41
C VAL A 80 4.97 -9.38 -7.79
N LYS A 81 4.82 -8.56 -8.84
CA LYS A 81 4.68 -9.05 -10.22
C LYS A 81 5.87 -9.90 -10.65
N LYS A 82 7.09 -9.48 -10.30
CA LYS A 82 8.30 -10.26 -10.60
C LYS A 82 8.28 -11.60 -9.88
N VAL A 83 7.98 -11.60 -8.57
CA VAL A 83 7.89 -12.84 -7.78
C VAL A 83 6.82 -13.78 -8.34
N ASP A 84 5.65 -13.28 -8.72
CA ASP A 84 4.59 -14.09 -9.34
C ASP A 84 5.05 -14.69 -10.68
N SER A 85 5.70 -13.89 -11.54
CA SER A 85 6.25 -14.41 -12.80
C SER A 85 7.34 -15.45 -12.60
N ASP A 86 8.25 -15.24 -11.62
CA ASP A 86 9.32 -16.18 -11.29
C ASP A 86 8.72 -17.49 -10.74
N PHE A 87 7.70 -17.40 -9.86
CA PHE A 87 7.02 -18.56 -9.31
C PHE A 87 6.26 -19.35 -10.38
N GLN A 88 5.60 -18.69 -11.33
CA GLN A 88 4.94 -19.35 -12.45
C GLN A 88 5.93 -20.07 -13.37
N VAL A 89 7.08 -19.46 -13.67
CA VAL A 89 8.14 -20.09 -14.47
C VAL A 89 8.73 -21.29 -13.73
N LEU A 90 9.11 -21.12 -12.47
CA LEU A 90 9.64 -22.20 -11.64
C LEU A 90 8.63 -23.35 -11.50
N GLY A 91 7.37 -23.04 -11.21
CA GLY A 91 6.31 -24.03 -11.12
C GLY A 91 6.09 -24.79 -12.43
N LYS A 92 6.06 -24.09 -13.57
CA LYS A 92 5.86 -24.72 -14.87
C LYS A 92 7.01 -25.65 -15.24
N ASP A 93 8.26 -25.24 -15.05
CA ASP A 93 9.41 -26.05 -15.43
C ASP A 93 9.56 -27.25 -14.48
N PHE A 94 9.47 -27.01 -13.17
CA PHE A 94 9.64 -28.04 -12.14
C PHE A 94 8.50 -29.07 -12.14
N LEU A 95 7.30 -28.69 -12.54
CA LEU A 95 6.15 -29.62 -12.68
C LEU A 95 6.04 -30.24 -14.07
N SER A 96 6.98 -29.98 -14.99
CA SER A 96 6.94 -30.55 -16.36
C SER A 96 7.76 -31.82 -16.53
N LYS A 97 8.68 -32.12 -15.61
CA LYS A 97 9.71 -33.16 -15.73
C LYS A 97 9.88 -33.97 -14.45
N HIS A 98 10.44 -35.16 -14.59
CA HIS A 98 10.88 -35.98 -13.46
C HIS A 98 12.32 -35.62 -13.12
N TYR A 99 12.61 -35.53 -11.83
CA TYR A 99 13.91 -35.08 -11.35
C TYR A 99 14.47 -36.06 -10.32
N TRP A 100 15.69 -36.51 -10.54
CA TRP A 100 16.50 -37.09 -9.48
C TRP A 100 16.78 -36.03 -8.41
N ILE A 101 16.63 -36.43 -7.16
CA ILE A 101 17.04 -35.67 -5.98
C ILE A 101 18.21 -36.39 -5.30
N GLY A 102 18.90 -35.71 -4.38
CA GLY A 102 20.10 -36.25 -3.75
C GLY A 102 19.88 -37.43 -2.79
N LEU A 103 18.66 -37.96 -2.66
CA LEU A 103 18.34 -39.04 -1.72
C LEU A 103 18.62 -40.42 -2.35
N THR A 104 19.21 -41.33 -1.56
CA THR A 104 19.63 -42.67 -1.99
C THR A 104 19.55 -43.68 -0.85
N ASP A 105 19.42 -44.96 -1.16
CA ASP A 105 19.63 -46.09 -0.24
C ASP A 105 20.68 -47.09 -0.75
N LEU A 106 21.63 -46.62 -1.59
CA LEU A 106 22.79 -47.41 -2.07
C LEU A 106 23.56 -48.11 -0.94
N ASN A 107 23.61 -47.50 0.24
CA ASN A 107 24.07 -48.16 1.46
C ASN A 107 22.84 -48.76 2.15
N GLU A 108 22.48 -49.98 1.73
CA GLU A 108 21.20 -50.64 2.06
C GLU A 108 20.80 -50.49 3.54
N GLY A 109 19.51 -50.25 3.77
CA GLY A 109 18.89 -50.26 5.11
C GLY A 109 18.25 -48.93 5.52
N GLU A 110 18.57 -47.83 4.84
CA GLU A 110 18.00 -46.50 5.12
C GLU A 110 18.24 -45.51 3.97
N TYR A 111 17.31 -44.57 3.80
CA TYR A 111 17.47 -43.47 2.84
C TYR A 111 18.30 -42.34 3.44
N ARG A 112 19.39 -41.98 2.77
CA ARG A 112 20.33 -40.93 3.16
C ARG A 112 20.52 -39.91 2.05
N TRP A 113 20.75 -38.66 2.44
CA TRP A 113 21.15 -37.62 1.49
C TRP A 113 22.60 -37.84 1.07
N ASN A 114 22.86 -37.90 -0.24
CA ASN A 114 24.20 -38.12 -0.80
C ASN A 114 25.22 -37.06 -0.35
N PHE A 115 24.76 -35.82 -0.10
CA PHE A 115 25.64 -34.70 0.21
C PHE A 115 26.28 -34.80 1.60
N ASP A 116 25.49 -35.02 2.64
CA ASP A 116 25.93 -34.99 4.05
C ASP A 116 25.72 -36.31 4.80
N GLN A 117 25.21 -37.34 4.10
CA GLN A 117 24.90 -38.66 4.64
C GLN A 117 23.83 -38.65 5.74
N THR A 118 23.08 -37.56 5.92
CA THR A 118 22.03 -37.49 6.94
C THR A 118 20.86 -38.39 6.58
N ILE A 119 20.26 -39.01 7.62
CA ILE A 119 19.05 -39.84 7.45
C ILE A 119 17.88 -38.90 7.16
N VAL A 120 17.09 -39.24 6.15
CA VAL A 120 15.91 -38.47 5.80
C VAL A 120 14.83 -38.55 6.88
N SER A 121 14.25 -37.40 7.23
CA SER A 121 13.17 -37.30 8.24
C SER A 121 11.79 -37.09 7.62
N TYR A 122 11.71 -36.67 6.35
CA TYR A 122 10.47 -36.41 5.63
C TYR A 122 10.44 -37.18 4.31
N LEU A 123 9.39 -37.98 4.12
CA LEU A 123 9.27 -38.94 3.04
C LEU A 123 7.90 -38.85 2.36
N PRO A 124 7.72 -37.94 1.38
CA PRO A 124 6.49 -37.80 0.61
C PRO A 124 6.40 -38.87 -0.48
N TRP A 125 6.52 -40.14 -0.12
CA TRP A 125 6.46 -41.24 -1.06
C TRP A 125 5.13 -41.27 -1.79
N ARG A 126 5.19 -41.55 -3.09
CA ARG A 126 4.02 -42.00 -3.84
C ARG A 126 3.61 -43.38 -3.30
N SER A 127 2.31 -43.61 -3.21
CA SER A 127 1.78 -44.90 -2.76
C SER A 127 2.43 -46.07 -3.52
N GLY A 128 3.02 -47.00 -2.78
CA GLY A 128 3.66 -48.21 -3.32
C GLY A 128 5.19 -48.14 -3.50
N TYR A 129 5.80 -46.97 -3.31
CA TYR A 129 7.25 -46.72 -3.46
C TYR A 129 7.94 -46.50 -2.10
N GLY A 130 9.27 -46.40 -2.12
CA GLY A 130 10.11 -46.19 -0.94
C GLY A 130 10.38 -47.49 -0.17
N LYS A 131 10.56 -48.60 -0.88
CA LYS A 131 10.76 -49.92 -0.26
C LYS A 131 12.24 -50.28 -0.30
N LEU A 132 12.84 -50.45 0.87
CA LEU A 132 14.22 -50.89 0.98
C LEU A 132 14.43 -52.32 0.44
N GLY A 133 15.60 -52.58 -0.14
CA GLY A 133 16.03 -53.93 -0.54
C GLY A 133 15.35 -54.48 -1.79
N ASN A 134 14.75 -53.62 -2.62
CA ASN A 134 14.18 -53.97 -3.92
C ASN A 134 15.15 -53.70 -5.10
N GLY A 135 16.34 -53.13 -4.84
CA GLY A 135 17.35 -52.75 -5.84
C GLY A 135 17.05 -51.44 -6.58
N TYR A 136 16.12 -50.62 -6.07
CA TYR A 136 15.80 -49.29 -6.58
C TYR A 136 16.42 -48.22 -5.71
N ASP A 137 17.71 -47.97 -5.94
CA ASP A 137 18.49 -47.25 -4.93
C ASP A 137 18.47 -45.71 -5.07
N CYS A 138 17.85 -45.17 -6.13
CA CYS A 138 17.83 -43.74 -6.43
C CYS A 138 16.42 -43.15 -6.32
N VAL A 139 16.32 -41.94 -5.79
CA VAL A 139 15.02 -41.28 -5.54
C VAL A 139 14.75 -40.15 -6.53
N ALA A 140 13.62 -40.24 -7.21
CA ALA A 140 13.12 -39.22 -8.12
C ALA A 140 11.84 -38.57 -7.61
N MET A 141 11.75 -37.27 -7.78
CA MET A 141 10.52 -36.49 -7.66
C MET A 141 9.74 -36.53 -8.97
N LEU A 142 8.45 -36.85 -8.90
CA LEU A 142 7.60 -36.95 -10.08
C LEU A 142 6.90 -35.63 -10.43
N LYS A 143 6.87 -35.31 -11.73
CA LYS A 143 6.01 -34.24 -12.28
C LYS A 143 4.53 -34.44 -11.94
N SER A 144 4.09 -35.70 -11.99
CA SER A 144 2.75 -36.15 -11.65
C SER A 144 2.67 -36.47 -10.16
N ASN A 145 1.47 -36.40 -9.57
CA ASN A 145 1.26 -36.66 -8.14
C ASN A 145 1.91 -35.58 -7.24
N ASN A 146 1.83 -34.32 -7.65
CA ASN A 146 2.22 -33.15 -6.85
C ASN A 146 3.63 -33.23 -6.24
N GLY A 147 4.61 -33.73 -6.99
CA GLY A 147 6.00 -33.82 -6.51
C GLY A 147 6.25 -34.96 -5.52
N GLN A 148 5.36 -35.96 -5.42
CA GLN A 148 5.66 -37.17 -4.63
C GLN A 148 6.87 -37.93 -5.19
N TRP A 149 7.56 -38.63 -4.29
CA TRP A 149 8.81 -39.30 -4.59
C TRP A 149 8.59 -40.76 -4.99
N ILE A 150 9.50 -41.28 -5.80
CA ILE A 150 9.63 -42.70 -6.11
C ILE A 150 11.09 -43.12 -5.96
N ASP A 151 11.31 -44.33 -5.51
CA ASP A 151 12.56 -45.07 -5.66
C ASP A 151 12.56 -45.78 -7.03
N TYR A 152 13.68 -45.71 -7.76
CA TYR A 152 13.79 -46.33 -9.07
C TYR A 152 15.24 -46.65 -9.46
N THR A 153 15.42 -47.44 -10.52
CA THR A 153 16.76 -47.79 -11.03
C THR A 153 17.52 -46.52 -11.46
N CYS A 154 18.68 -46.30 -10.83
CA CYS A 154 19.54 -45.12 -11.01
C CYS A 154 19.92 -44.81 -12.47
N ASN A 155 19.96 -45.82 -13.33
CA ASN A 155 20.30 -45.68 -14.75
C ASN A 155 19.17 -45.07 -15.60
N THR A 156 18.02 -44.76 -15.00
CA THR A 156 16.90 -44.13 -15.69
C THR A 156 17.20 -42.67 -16.02
N LYS A 157 16.88 -42.25 -17.25
CA LYS A 157 17.14 -40.89 -17.72
C LYS A 157 16.09 -39.92 -17.18
N TYR A 158 16.38 -39.27 -16.06
CA TYR A 158 15.66 -38.12 -15.53
C TYR A 158 16.56 -36.88 -15.46
N TYR A 159 15.95 -35.72 -15.24
CA TYR A 159 16.67 -34.48 -14.97
C TYR A 159 17.20 -34.50 -13.53
N TYR A 160 18.07 -33.55 -13.16
CA TYR A 160 18.62 -33.46 -11.82
C TYR A 160 18.28 -32.11 -11.19
N ILE A 161 18.03 -32.11 -9.88
CA ILE A 161 17.99 -30.90 -9.06
C ILE A 161 19.30 -30.84 -8.30
N CYS A 162 20.03 -29.74 -8.45
CA CYS A 162 21.27 -29.50 -7.73
C CYS A 162 21.01 -28.58 -6.54
N GLU A 163 21.63 -28.89 -5.41
CA GLU A 163 21.77 -27.97 -4.29
C GLU A 163 23.06 -27.16 -4.47
N SER A 164 23.00 -25.86 -4.23
CA SER A 164 24.18 -24.98 -4.21
C SER A 164 24.30 -24.31 -2.85
N ASN A 165 25.45 -24.48 -2.20
CA ASN A 165 25.76 -23.71 -0.99
C ASN A 165 26.01 -22.25 -1.37
N PHE A 166 25.17 -21.34 -0.86
CA PHE A 166 25.48 -19.91 -0.88
C PHE A 166 26.34 -19.60 0.35
N CYS A 167 27.62 -19.36 0.13
CA CYS A 167 28.47 -18.75 1.15
C CYS A 167 28.13 -17.25 1.23
N PHE A 168 27.78 -16.78 2.43
CA PHE A 168 27.64 -15.36 2.76
C PHE A 168 28.96 -14.79 3.27
#